data_AF-A0A2S7DN11-F1
#
_entry.id   AF-A0A2S7DN11-F1
#
_cell.length_a   1.000
_cell.length_b   1.000
_cell.length_c   1.000
_cell.angle_alpha   90.00
_cell.angle_beta   90.00
_cell.angle_gamma   90.00
#
_symmetry.space_group_name_H-M   'P 1'
#
loop_
_entity.id
_entity.type
_entity.pdbx_description
1 polymer ?
#
loop_
_entity_poly.entity_id
_entity_poly.type
_entity_poly.pdbx_seq_one_letter_code
_entity_poly.pdbx_strand_id
1 'polypeptide(L)'
;MSTHDVLAVEDARLSWHHDDQFVELVATGDGLLVTQASAGSSLGLQRGDRIHTVGHTQITAVAHLIAALRAAAAHPVVVHVLRDGVQVQQTWTAAAYTALLPPGQATPPPHR
;
A
#
# COMPACT_ATOMS: atom_id res chain seq x y z
N MET A 1 -20.97 -10.99 12.51
CA MET A 1 -19.68 -10.46 12.95
C MET A 1 -19.24 -9.49 11.88
N SER A 2 -19.19 -8.19 12.19
CA SER A 2 -18.84 -7.17 11.20
C SER A 2 -17.33 -7.20 11.00
N THR A 3 -16.87 -7.71 9.85
CA THR A 3 -15.50 -7.55 9.43
C THR A 3 -15.31 -6.09 9.09
N HIS A 4 -14.57 -5.36 9.93
CA HIS A 4 -14.30 -3.95 9.71
C HIS A 4 -13.00 -3.84 8.92
N ASP A 5 -13.10 -3.47 7.65
CA ASP A 5 -11.95 -3.03 6.87
C ASP A 5 -11.50 -1.69 7.45
N VAL A 6 -10.34 -1.68 8.12
CA VAL A 6 -9.78 -0.47 8.71
C VAL A 6 -8.58 -0.05 7.88
N LEU A 7 -8.75 1.02 7.12
CA LEU A 7 -7.67 1.69 6.42
C LEU A 7 -7.49 3.09 7.00
N ALA A 8 -6.40 3.26 7.74
CA ALA A 8 -5.96 4.54 8.27
C ALA A 8 -4.78 5.05 7.43
N VAL A 9 -4.95 6.24 6.84
CA VAL A 9 -3.90 6.92 6.08
C VAL A 9 -3.60 8.23 6.80
N GLU A 10 -2.41 8.30 7.38
CA GLU A 10 -1.79 9.49 7.96
C GLU A 10 -0.71 10.02 6.99
N ASP A 11 -0.23 11.25 7.20
CA ASP A 11 0.76 11.89 6.31
C ASP A 11 1.99 11.01 6.04
N ALA A 12 2.48 10.31 7.06
CA ALA A 12 3.67 9.47 7.00
C ALA A 12 3.40 8.00 7.31
N ARG A 13 2.15 7.56 7.51
CA ARG A 13 1.84 6.18 7.88
C ARG A 13 0.57 5.68 7.20
N LEU A 14 0.61 4.47 6.70
CA LEU A 14 -0.55 3.74 6.23
C LEU A 14 -0.70 2.50 7.10
N SER A 15 -1.83 2.37 7.77
CA SER A 15 -2.20 1.16 8.52
C SER A 15 -3.43 0.58 7.85
N TRP A 16 -3.31 -0.65 7.38
CA TRP A 16 -4.37 -1.37 6.69
C TRP A 16 -4.65 -2.68 7.43
N HIS A 17 -5.92 -2.95 7.65
CA HIS A 17 -6.43 -4.18 8.21
C HIS A 17 -7.65 -4.62 7.40
N HIS A 18 -7.63 -5.84 6.89
CA HIS A 18 -8.70 -6.47 6.11
C HIS A 18 -8.78 -7.93 6.48
N ASP A 19 -9.95 -8.36 6.98
CA ASP A 19 -10.13 -9.70 7.54
C ASP A 19 -9.03 -10.04 8.58
N ASP A 20 -8.22 -11.07 8.32
CA ASP A 20 -7.07 -11.50 9.13
C ASP A 20 -5.73 -10.94 8.64
N GLN A 21 -5.74 -10.11 7.60
CA GLN A 21 -4.54 -9.49 7.03
C GLN A 21 -4.35 -8.09 7.57
N PHE A 22 -3.10 -7.74 7.84
CA PHE A 22 -2.71 -6.40 8.26
C PHE A 22 -1.39 -6.00 7.62
N VAL A 23 -1.25 -4.72 7.28
CA VAL A 23 -0.04 -4.13 6.74
C VAL A 23 0.10 -2.73 7.32
N GLU A 24 1.29 -2.42 7.80
CA GLU A 24 1.66 -1.09 8.23
C GLU A 24 2.88 -0.62 7.45
N LEU A 25 2.73 0.53 6.80
CA LEU A 25 3.75 1.21 6.04
C LEU A 25 4.05 2.55 6.70
N VAL A 26 5.32 2.89 6.84
CA VAL A 26 5.76 4.20 7.32
C VAL A 26 6.65 4.84 6.27
N ALA A 27 6.35 6.07 5.90
CA ALA A 27 7.17 6.87 5.01
C ALA A 27 8.50 7.21 5.69
N THR A 28 9.58 6.94 4.96
CA THR A 28 10.95 7.19 5.36
C THR A 28 11.64 7.95 4.22
N GLY A 29 12.80 8.55 4.49
CA GLY A 29 13.54 9.31 3.47
C GLY A 29 13.87 8.53 2.19
N ASP A 30 13.93 7.20 2.26
CA ASP A 30 14.28 6.34 1.13
C ASP A 30 13.09 5.50 0.59
N GLY A 31 11.86 5.75 1.05
CA GLY A 31 10.65 5.05 0.60
C GLY A 31 9.72 4.63 1.72
N LEU A 32 8.81 3.68 1.47
CA LEU A 32 7.88 3.18 2.49
C LEU A 32 8.43 1.92 3.15
N LEU A 33 8.69 1.98 4.46
CA LEU A 33 9.10 0.85 5.27
C LEU A 33 7.87 0.08 5.77
N VAL A 34 7.83 -1.22 5.52
CA VAL A 34 6.86 -2.13 6.10
C VAL A 34 7.24 -2.41 7.55
N THR A 35 6.57 -1.77 8.49
CA THR A 35 6.80 -1.98 9.93
C THR A 35 6.05 -3.19 10.46
N GLN A 36 4.90 -3.52 9.85
CA GLN A 36 4.09 -4.69 10.17
C GLN A 36 3.50 -5.28 8.89
N ALA A 37 3.45 -6.61 8.80
CA ALA A 37 2.75 -7.31 7.73
C ALA A 37 2.30 -8.69 8.21
N SER A 38 1.09 -9.09 7.84
CA SER A 38 0.58 -10.45 8.05
C SER A 38 1.34 -11.44 7.16
N ALA A 39 1.74 -12.56 7.75
CA ALA A 39 2.35 -13.66 7.01
C ALA A 39 1.38 -14.17 5.93
N GLY A 40 1.87 -14.33 4.70
CA GLY A 40 1.02 -14.76 3.58
C GLY A 40 0.06 -13.68 3.06
N SER A 41 0.35 -12.40 3.33
CA SER A 41 -0.31 -11.28 2.63
C SER A 41 -0.34 -11.54 1.13
N SER A 42 -1.47 -11.24 0.50
CA SER A 42 -1.65 -11.34 -0.96
C SER A 42 -0.67 -10.46 -1.75
N LEU A 43 -0.06 -9.47 -1.08
CA LEU A 43 0.93 -8.55 -1.61
C LEU A 43 2.37 -9.08 -1.47
N GLY A 44 2.58 -10.20 -0.77
CA GLY A 44 3.90 -10.77 -0.52
C GLY A 44 4.82 -9.90 0.34
N LEU A 45 4.28 -8.85 0.97
CA LEU A 45 5.01 -7.94 1.84
C LEU A 45 5.38 -8.62 3.17
N GLN A 46 6.57 -8.29 3.65
CA GLN A 46 7.12 -8.75 4.91
C GLN A 46 7.60 -7.57 5.73
N ARG A 47 7.55 -7.70 7.06
CA ARG A 47 8.13 -6.72 7.96
C ARG A 47 9.62 -6.54 7.63
N GLY A 48 10.05 -5.29 7.47
CA GLY A 48 11.41 -4.93 7.05
C GLY A 48 11.54 -4.65 5.55
N ASP A 49 10.53 -4.99 4.74
CA ASP A 49 10.52 -4.62 3.33
C ASP A 49 10.45 -3.10 3.16
N ARG A 50 11.12 -2.58 2.14
CA ARG A 50 11.08 -1.16 1.79
C ARG A 50 10.60 -0.97 0.37
N ILE A 51 9.44 -0.36 0.18
CA ILE A 51 8.91 -0.07 -1.16
C ILE A 51 9.58 1.19 -1.69
N HIS A 52 10.28 1.07 -2.81
CA HIS A 52 10.98 2.18 -3.46
C HIS A 52 10.24 2.63 -4.73
N THR A 53 9.67 1.69 -5.48
CA THR A 53 9.04 1.98 -6.78
C THR A 53 7.81 1.12 -6.99
N VAL A 54 6.74 1.71 -7.52
CA VAL A 54 5.53 1.01 -7.96
C VAL A 54 5.25 1.40 -9.41
N GLY A 55 5.30 0.43 -10.30
CA GLY A 55 5.30 0.63 -11.75
C GLY A 55 6.45 1.54 -12.16
N HIS A 56 6.09 2.74 -12.64
CA HIS A 56 7.04 3.78 -13.05
C HIS A 56 7.15 4.93 -12.04
N THR A 57 6.51 4.80 -10.88
CA THR A 57 6.41 5.87 -9.88
C THR A 57 7.37 5.56 -8.72
N GLN A 58 8.30 6.49 -8.46
CA GLN A 58 9.12 6.44 -7.27
C GLN A 58 8.27 6.79 -6.05
N ILE A 59 8.35 5.96 -5.02
CA ILE A 59 7.55 6.07 -3.81
C ILE A 59 8.43 6.63 -2.70
N THR A 60 8.09 7.81 -2.22
CA THR A 60 8.74 8.49 -1.08
C THR A 60 7.75 8.84 0.01
N ALA A 61 6.45 8.75 -0.28
CA ALA A 61 5.36 9.06 0.63
C ALA A 61 4.16 8.12 0.39
N VAL A 62 3.30 7.98 1.39
CA VAL A 62 2.11 7.14 1.32
C VAL A 62 1.17 7.60 0.19
N ALA A 63 1.05 8.91 0.00
CA ALA A 63 0.27 9.49 -1.08
C ALA A 63 0.75 9.05 -2.48
N HIS A 64 2.07 8.92 -2.69
CA HIS A 64 2.62 8.46 -3.95
C HIS A 64 2.25 7.01 -4.23
N LEU A 65 2.25 6.15 -3.20
CA LEU A 65 1.81 4.77 -3.31
C LEU A 65 0.33 4.71 -3.74
N ILE A 66 -0.55 5.42 -3.03
CA ILE A 66 -1.97 5.45 -3.35
C ILE A 66 -2.21 5.96 -4.78
N ALA A 67 -1.51 7.03 -5.18
CA ALA A 67 -1.61 7.58 -6.52
C ALA A 67 -1.15 6.59 -7.60
N ALA A 68 -0.03 5.90 -7.39
CA ALA A 68 0.48 4.89 -8.32
C ALA A 68 -0.48 3.71 -8.48
N LEU A 69 -1.05 3.23 -7.37
CA LEU A 69 -2.03 2.14 -7.38
C LEU A 69 -3.36 2.56 -8.04
N ARG A 70 -3.82 3.80 -7.83
CA ARG A 70 -4.98 4.34 -8.55
C ARG A 70 -4.72 4.49 -10.05
N ALA A 71 -3.52 4.97 -10.43
CA ALA A 71 -3.13 5.15 -11.82
C ALA A 71 -3.05 3.82 -12.58
N ALA A 72 -2.76 2.72 -11.89
CA ALA A 72 -2.81 1.38 -12.46
C ALA A 72 -4.23 0.92 -12.82
N ALA A 73 -5.28 1.61 -12.35
CA ALA A 73 -6.67 1.41 -12.77
C ALA A 73 -7.12 -0.06 -12.78
N ALA A 74 -6.83 -0.80 -11.70
CA ALA A 74 -7.13 -2.24 -11.57
C ALA A 74 -6.37 -3.16 -12.56
N HIS A 75 -5.18 -2.75 -13.00
CA HIS A 75 -4.23 -3.61 -13.71
C HIS A 75 -3.13 -4.09 -12.75
N PRO A 76 -2.50 -5.26 -13.00
CA PRO A 76 -1.35 -5.69 -12.22
C PRO A 76 -0.21 -4.67 -12.29
N VAL A 77 0.44 -4.41 -11.15
CA VAL A 77 1.57 -3.49 -11.06
C VAL A 77 2.82 -4.22 -10.59
N VAL A 78 3.96 -3.82 -11.11
CA VAL A 78 5.26 -4.29 -10.64
C VAL A 78 5.70 -3.39 -9.48
N VAL A 79 6.04 -3.99 -8.35
CA VAL A 79 6.52 -3.29 -7.15
C VAL A 79 7.94 -3.73 -6.85
N HIS A 80 8.83 -2.76 -6.71
CA HIS A 80 10.20 -2.99 -6.30
C HIS A 80 10.31 -2.72 -4.81
N VAL A 81 10.64 -3.78 -4.07
CA VAL A 81 10.90 -3.71 -2.64
C VAL A 81 12.34 -4.04 -2.34
N LEU A 82 12.91 -3.42 -1.32
CA LEU A 82 14.20 -3.80 -0.75
C LEU A 82 13.92 -4.69 0.47
N ARG A 83 14.33 -5.95 0.41
CA ARG A 83 14.22 -6.94 1.49
C ARG A 83 15.61 -7.36 1.92
N ASP A 84 15.96 -7.09 3.17
CA ASP A 84 17.29 -7.40 3.73
C ASP A 84 18.45 -6.84 2.87
N GLY A 85 18.25 -5.68 2.25
CA GLY A 85 19.22 -5.04 1.34
C GLY A 85 19.24 -5.60 -0.09
N VAL A 86 18.40 -6.58 -0.40
CA VAL A 86 18.24 -7.15 -1.75
C VAL A 86 16.99 -6.59 -2.41
N GLN A 87 17.11 -6.10 -3.64
CA GLN A 87 15.96 -5.64 -4.41
C GLN A 87 15.17 -6.84 -4.93
N VAL A 88 13.92 -6.96 -4.48
CA VAL A 88 12.95 -7.97 -4.89
C VAL A 88 11.85 -7.31 -5.71
N GLN A 89 11.56 -7.90 -6.86
CA GLN A 89 10.45 -7.48 -7.70
C GLN A 89 9.22 -8.34 -7.38
N GLN A 90 8.10 -7.70 -7.10
CA GLN A 90 6.82 -8.35 -6.83
C GLN A 90 5.77 -7.86 -7.82
N THR A 91 4.83 -8.72 -8.19
CA THR A 91 3.69 -8.32 -9.02
C THR A 91 2.45 -8.33 -8.17
N TRP A 92 1.84 -7.16 -7.97
CA TRP A 92 0.58 -7.04 -7.24
C TRP A 92 -0.57 -7.06 -8.22
N THR A 93 -1.51 -7.99 -8.02
CA THR A 93 -2.75 -8.01 -8.78
C THR A 93 -3.69 -6.92 -8.29
N ALA A 94 -4.61 -6.50 -9.14
CA ALA A 94 -5.64 -5.53 -8.78
C ALA A 94 -6.40 -5.94 -7.51
N ALA A 95 -6.81 -7.20 -7.43
CA ALA A 95 -7.50 -7.71 -6.25
C ALA A 95 -6.67 -7.57 -4.96
N ALA A 96 -5.35 -7.80 -5.03
CA ALA A 96 -4.46 -7.70 -3.87
C ALA A 96 -4.33 -6.26 -3.35
N TYR A 97 -4.14 -5.28 -4.23
CA TYR A 97 -3.92 -3.89 -3.81
C TYR A 97 -5.20 -3.04 -3.73
N THR A 98 -6.34 -3.50 -4.26
CA THR A 98 -7.59 -2.71 -4.21
C THR A 98 -8.02 -2.47 -2.76
N ALA A 99 -7.79 -3.43 -1.87
CA ALA A 99 -8.09 -3.27 -0.44
C ALA A 99 -7.21 -2.21 0.25
N LEU A 100 -5.99 -1.95 -0.28
CA LEU A 100 -5.09 -0.88 0.21
C LEU A 100 -5.50 0.52 -0.27
N LEU A 101 -6.44 0.62 -1.22
CA LEU A 101 -6.91 1.91 -1.69
C LEU A 101 -8.01 2.41 -0.74
N PRO A 102 -7.89 3.63 -0.19
CA PRO A 102 -8.97 4.21 0.58
C PRO A 102 -10.23 4.22 -0.29
N PRO A 103 -11.38 3.73 0.24
CA PRO A 103 -12.64 3.82 -0.48
C PRO A 103 -12.79 5.29 -0.85
N GLY A 104 -13.02 5.54 -2.15
CA GLY A 104 -12.80 6.85 -2.75
C GLY A 104 -13.29 7.95 -1.82
N GLN A 105 -12.47 8.98 -1.59
CA GLN A 105 -13.02 10.23 -1.09
C GLN A 105 -14.10 10.60 -2.12
N ALA A 106 -15.36 10.29 -1.80
CA ALA A 106 -16.46 11.00 -2.38
C ALA A 106 -16.10 12.46 -2.10
N THR A 107 -15.84 13.23 -3.16
CA THR A 107 -15.86 14.68 -3.05
C THR A 107 -17.02 15.05 -2.13
N PRO A 108 -16.80 15.76 -1.01
CA PRO A 108 -17.93 16.21 -0.22
C PRO A 108 -18.86 16.94 -1.18
N PRO A 109 -20.18 16.66 -1.19
CA PRO A 109 -21.09 17.43 -2.01
C PRO A 109 -20.86 18.91 -1.68
N PRO A 110 -20.76 19.82 -2.66
CA PRO A 110 -20.67 21.23 -2.35
C PRO A 110 -21.87 21.60 -1.48
N HIS A 111 -21.61 22.01 -0.24
CA HIS A 111 -22.63 22.63 0.59
C HIS A 111 -23.05 23.91 -0.14
N ARG A 112 -24.20 23.86 -0.82
CA ARG A 112 -24.88 25.06 -1.34
C ARG A 112 -25.77 25.64 -0.26
#